data_AF-B9HKS1-F1
#
_entry.id   AF-B9HKS1-F1
#
_cell.length_a   1.000
_cell.length_b   1.000
_cell.length_c   1.000
_cell.angle_alpha   90.00
_cell.angle_beta   90.00
_cell.angle_gamma   90.00
#
_symmetry.space_group_name_H-M   'P 1'
#
loop_
_entity.id
_entity.type
_entity.pdbx_description
1 polymer ?
#
loop_
_entity_poly.entity_id
_entity_poly.type
_entity_poly.pdbx_seq_one_letter_code
_entity_poly.pdbx_strand_id
1 'polypeptide(L)'
;MASVSSPLHPPVFSLSPPPPAAKCKLPSKVHTVQRTSPSPHETRTGRDSSYTHHRQRSVVLRSALDEIYVLDPPPSSPYEEGKTEPIASLKLKLLSVVSGLNRGLAASEDDQQKADAAAKDLEAAGGLVDLSKDIDKLQGRWKLIYSSAFSSRTLGGSRPGPPTGRLLPITLGQVFQRIDVLSKDFDNIVELELGAPWPLQPVEVTATLAHKFELIGSAKIKITFEKTTVKTTGNLSQLPPLEVPRIPDALRPPSNTGSGEFEVTYLDADTRVTRGDRSELRVFVLS
;
A
#
# COMPACT_ATOMS: atom_id res chain seq x y z
N MET A 1 37.70 68.29 -24.35
CA MET A 1 37.36 67.30 -25.40
C MET A 1 36.58 66.18 -24.74
N ALA A 2 35.42 65.88 -25.33
CA ALA A 2 34.38 65.03 -24.76
C ALA A 2 34.69 63.53 -24.83
N SER A 3 34.15 62.76 -23.89
CA SER A 3 33.54 61.46 -24.21
C SER A 3 32.49 61.11 -23.17
N VAL A 4 31.26 61.06 -23.67
CA VAL A 4 30.04 60.58 -23.04
C VAL A 4 29.90 59.11 -23.45
N SER A 5 29.52 58.22 -22.53
CA SER A 5 28.82 56.99 -22.91
C SER A 5 27.95 56.49 -21.75
N SER A 6 26.67 56.34 -22.10
CA SER A 6 25.51 56.03 -21.29
C SER A 6 25.38 54.52 -20.99
N PRO A 7 24.58 54.12 -19.98
CA PRO A 7 24.25 52.73 -19.72
C PRO A 7 23.10 52.22 -20.62
N LEU A 8 23.25 51.01 -21.15
CA LEU A 8 22.25 50.29 -21.96
C LEU A 8 21.26 49.53 -21.06
N HIS A 9 19.97 49.78 -21.25
CA HIS A 9 18.85 48.99 -20.71
C HIS A 9 18.64 47.69 -21.53
N PRO A 10 18.15 46.59 -20.91
CA PRO A 10 17.70 45.41 -21.64
C PRO A 10 16.26 45.58 -22.20
N PRO A 11 15.91 44.91 -23.32
CA PRO A 11 14.62 45.07 -23.98
C PRO A 11 13.50 44.25 -23.30
N VAL A 12 12.32 44.87 -23.26
CA VAL A 12 11.05 44.27 -22.84
C VAL A 12 10.48 43.45 -24.00
N PHE A 13 10.30 42.14 -23.83
CA PHE A 13 9.58 41.29 -24.77
C PHE A 13 8.07 41.36 -24.50
N SER A 14 7.33 41.85 -25.49
CA SER A 14 5.87 41.87 -25.54
C SER A 14 5.34 40.50 -25.97
N LEU A 15 4.58 39.83 -25.12
CA LEU A 15 3.89 38.56 -25.41
C LEU A 15 2.48 38.84 -25.91
N SER A 16 2.20 38.48 -27.17
CA SER A 16 0.85 38.46 -27.75
C SER A 16 0.01 37.32 -27.16
N PRO A 17 -1.32 37.50 -26.99
CA PRO A 17 -2.20 36.48 -26.43
C PRO A 17 -2.54 35.37 -27.45
N PRO A 18 -2.81 34.12 -26.99
CA PRO A 18 -3.17 33.01 -27.85
C PRO A 18 -4.65 33.03 -28.30
N PRO A 19 -5.00 32.41 -29.45
CA PRO A 19 -6.36 32.39 -29.98
C PRO A 19 -7.28 31.40 -29.23
N PRO A 20 -8.62 31.57 -29.33
CA PRO A 20 -9.58 30.80 -28.53
C PRO A 20 -9.83 29.37 -29.05
N ALA A 21 -10.13 28.48 -28.11
CA ALA A 21 -10.41 27.06 -28.33
C ALA A 21 -11.72 26.81 -29.12
N ALA A 22 -11.63 26.00 -30.17
CA ALA A 22 -12.77 25.51 -30.93
C ALA A 22 -13.57 24.47 -30.12
N LYS A 23 -14.87 24.71 -29.97
CA LYS A 23 -15.82 23.85 -29.27
C LYS A 23 -16.19 22.62 -30.12
N CYS A 24 -16.23 21.47 -29.45
CA CYS A 24 -16.71 20.18 -29.94
C CYS A 24 -18.15 20.23 -30.48
N LYS A 25 -18.42 19.43 -31.51
CA LYS A 25 -19.73 18.81 -31.75
C LYS A 25 -19.53 17.36 -32.22
N LEU A 26 -19.85 16.38 -31.39
CA LEU A 26 -20.15 15.01 -31.82
C LEU A 26 -21.68 14.79 -31.70
N PRO A 27 -22.33 14.15 -32.68
CA PRO A 27 -23.74 13.80 -32.57
C PRO A 27 -23.94 12.55 -31.73
N SER A 28 -24.89 12.64 -30.80
CA SER A 28 -25.45 11.55 -30.01
C SER A 28 -26.43 10.72 -30.84
N LYS A 29 -26.28 9.40 -30.81
CA LYS A 29 -27.37 8.46 -31.11
C LYS A 29 -27.23 7.22 -30.23
N VAL A 30 -28.02 7.19 -29.17
CA VAL A 30 -28.24 6.02 -28.31
C VAL A 30 -29.49 5.33 -28.84
N HIS A 31 -29.35 4.10 -29.35
CA HIS A 31 -30.49 3.21 -29.57
C HIS A 31 -30.67 2.34 -28.32
N THR A 32 -31.74 2.62 -27.58
CA THR A 32 -32.27 1.76 -26.51
C THR A 32 -32.89 0.52 -27.15
N VAL A 33 -32.37 -0.67 -26.83
CA VAL A 33 -33.04 -1.94 -27.07
C VAL A 33 -33.43 -2.51 -25.71
N GLN A 34 -34.72 -2.47 -25.40
CA GLN A 34 -35.34 -3.23 -24.32
C GLN A 34 -35.26 -4.72 -24.68
N ARG A 35 -34.75 -5.55 -23.76
CA ARG A 35 -34.98 -7.00 -23.78
C ARG A 35 -35.65 -7.42 -22.49
N THR A 36 -36.84 -7.95 -22.68
CA THR A 36 -37.77 -8.53 -21.73
C THR A 36 -37.22 -9.82 -21.12
N SER A 37 -37.54 -10.01 -19.84
CA SER A 37 -37.37 -11.25 -19.07
C SER A 37 -38.43 -12.31 -19.43
N PRO A 38 -38.11 -13.60 -19.24
CA PRO A 38 -39.13 -14.60 -18.95
C PRO A 38 -38.93 -15.25 -17.57
N SER A 39 -40.07 -15.59 -16.93
CA SER A 39 -40.18 -16.24 -15.63
C SER A 39 -39.82 -17.74 -15.65
N PRO A 40 -39.57 -18.38 -14.49
CA PRO A 40 -39.37 -19.82 -14.41
C PRO A 40 -40.68 -20.59 -14.23
N HIS A 41 -40.75 -21.76 -14.87
CA HIS A 41 -41.81 -22.75 -14.72
C HIS A 41 -41.61 -23.62 -13.48
N GLU A 42 -42.72 -23.92 -12.80
CA GLU A 42 -42.88 -24.95 -11.78
C GLU A 42 -42.55 -26.35 -12.31
N THR A 43 -42.01 -27.23 -11.46
CA THR A 43 -42.50 -28.62 -11.39
C THR A 43 -42.37 -29.15 -9.97
N ARG A 44 -43.53 -29.47 -9.40
CA ARG A 44 -43.76 -30.12 -8.12
C ARG A 44 -43.89 -31.62 -8.37
N THR A 45 -43.14 -32.46 -7.67
CA THR A 45 -43.54 -33.84 -7.35
C THR A 45 -43.13 -34.15 -5.93
N GLY A 46 -44.10 -34.50 -5.10
CA GLY A 46 -43.89 -34.92 -3.71
C GLY A 46 -43.91 -36.43 -3.56
N ARG A 47 -43.47 -36.91 -2.40
CA ARG A 47 -44.11 -38.03 -1.71
C ARG A 47 -43.69 -38.10 -0.24
N ASP A 48 -44.71 -38.17 0.60
CA ASP A 48 -44.70 -38.55 2.01
C ASP A 48 -44.00 -39.89 2.27
N SER A 49 -43.40 -40.03 3.45
CA SER A 49 -43.78 -41.08 4.41
C SER A 49 -43.15 -40.89 5.78
N SER A 50 -43.99 -41.10 6.77
CA SER A 50 -43.81 -40.90 8.20
C SER A 50 -43.52 -42.21 8.95
N TYR A 51 -42.95 -42.05 10.16
CA TYR A 51 -42.86 -42.97 11.31
C TYR A 51 -41.90 -44.16 11.24
N THR A 52 -40.99 -44.26 12.22
CA THR A 52 -41.17 -45.16 13.38
C THR A 52 -40.10 -44.97 14.45
N HIS A 53 -40.55 -45.12 15.70
CA HIS A 53 -39.76 -45.14 16.92
C HIS A 53 -38.72 -46.27 16.94
N HIS A 54 -37.52 -46.00 17.44
CA HIS A 54 -36.78 -47.01 18.18
C HIS A 54 -36.28 -46.48 19.54
N ARG A 55 -37.00 -46.98 20.54
CA ARG A 55 -36.69 -47.02 21.96
C ARG A 55 -35.56 -48.04 22.18
N GLN A 56 -34.47 -47.66 22.85
CA GLN A 56 -33.65 -48.61 23.59
C GLN A 56 -33.40 -48.09 25.01
N ARG A 57 -33.67 -48.98 25.95
CA ARG A 57 -33.65 -48.80 27.40
C ARG A 57 -32.30 -49.24 27.96
N SER A 58 -31.76 -48.42 28.85
CA SER A 58 -31.05 -48.71 30.11
C SER A 58 -30.12 -49.93 30.22
N VAL A 59 -28.90 -49.67 30.70
CA VAL A 59 -28.37 -50.37 31.89
C VAL A 59 -27.70 -49.35 32.81
N VAL A 60 -28.12 -49.37 34.07
CA VAL A 60 -27.63 -48.58 35.20
C VAL A 60 -26.38 -49.26 35.74
N LEU A 61 -25.31 -48.49 35.98
CA LEU A 61 -24.20 -48.89 36.83
C LEU A 61 -24.07 -47.84 37.94
N ARG A 62 -24.54 -48.21 39.13
CA ARG A 62 -24.27 -47.50 40.38
C ARG A 62 -22.86 -47.87 40.81
N SER A 63 -21.98 -46.88 41.00
CA SER A 63 -20.77 -47.03 41.80
C SER A 63 -20.64 -45.83 42.72
N ALA A 64 -20.19 -46.13 43.94
CA ALA A 64 -20.34 -45.35 45.16
C ALA A 64 -19.37 -44.17 45.28
N LEU A 65 -19.73 -43.28 46.22
CA LEU A 65 -19.02 -42.15 46.82
C LEU A 65 -17.54 -41.98 46.48
N ASP A 66 -17.20 -40.79 45.98
CA ASP A 66 -16.13 -39.99 46.60
C ASP A 66 -16.60 -38.54 46.64
N GLU A 67 -16.68 -37.97 47.85
CA GLU A 67 -17.03 -36.57 48.07
C GLU A 67 -15.83 -35.69 47.68
N ILE A 68 -15.91 -35.02 46.52
CA ILE A 68 -15.03 -33.90 46.21
C ILE A 68 -15.86 -32.64 46.35
N TYR A 69 -15.51 -31.80 47.33
CA TYR A 69 -16.06 -30.47 47.51
C TYR A 69 -15.87 -29.65 46.22
N VAL A 70 -16.94 -29.45 45.47
CA VAL A 70 -16.99 -28.45 44.40
C VAL A 70 -17.03 -27.09 45.09
N LEU A 71 -15.90 -26.38 45.08
CA LEU A 71 -15.92 -24.95 45.33
C LEU A 71 -16.65 -24.32 44.15
N ASP A 72 -17.82 -23.72 44.40
CA ASP A 72 -18.51 -22.88 43.41
C ASP A 72 -17.53 -21.81 42.92
N PRO A 73 -17.39 -21.60 41.60
CA PRO A 73 -16.61 -20.47 41.10
C PRO A 73 -17.27 -19.17 41.58
N PRO A 74 -16.49 -18.19 42.06
CA PRO A 74 -17.04 -16.94 42.54
C PRO A 74 -17.83 -16.25 41.41
N PRO A 75 -18.96 -15.58 41.72
CA PRO A 75 -19.76 -14.91 40.72
C PRO A 75 -18.89 -13.88 39.99
N SER A 76 -18.74 -14.07 38.68
CA SER A 76 -18.14 -13.09 37.78
C SER A 76 -18.92 -11.79 37.88
N SER A 77 -18.27 -10.78 38.44
CA SER A 77 -18.70 -9.38 38.51
C SER A 77 -19.04 -8.82 37.13
N PRO A 78 -20.09 -7.98 37.01
CA PRO A 78 -20.48 -7.37 35.74
C PRO A 78 -19.51 -6.23 35.43
N TYR A 79 -18.50 -6.50 34.60
CA TYR A 79 -17.62 -5.47 34.08
C TYR A 79 -17.87 -5.30 32.58
N GLU A 80 -18.48 -4.15 32.27
CA GLU A 80 -18.52 -3.42 31.00
C GLU A 80 -17.66 -4.00 29.87
N GLU A 81 -18.34 -4.58 28.88
CA GLU A 81 -17.78 -5.12 27.65
C GLU A 81 -17.41 -3.99 26.69
N GLY A 82 -16.37 -3.22 27.02
CA GLY A 82 -15.61 -2.47 26.03
C GLY A 82 -14.72 -3.46 25.28
N LYS A 83 -15.17 -3.99 24.12
CA LYS A 83 -14.35 -4.86 23.27
C LYS A 83 -13.12 -4.11 22.76
N THR A 84 -12.05 -4.10 23.54
CA THR A 84 -10.70 -3.81 23.02
C THR A 84 -10.33 -5.02 22.17
N GLU A 85 -10.45 -4.88 20.86
CA GLU A 85 -9.93 -5.90 19.94
C GLU A 85 -8.42 -6.05 20.18
N PRO A 86 -7.90 -7.28 20.30
CA PRO A 86 -6.47 -7.49 20.49
C PRO A 86 -5.69 -6.93 19.30
N ILE A 87 -4.54 -6.30 19.53
CA ILE A 87 -3.67 -5.72 18.48
C ILE A 87 -3.40 -6.73 17.35
N ALA A 88 -3.26 -8.02 17.70
CA ALA A 88 -3.11 -9.10 16.72
C ALA A 88 -4.31 -9.23 15.77
N SER A 89 -5.56 -9.09 16.22
CA SER A 89 -6.74 -9.16 15.33
C SER A 89 -6.82 -7.93 14.42
N LEU A 90 -6.49 -6.75 14.93
CA LEU A 90 -6.44 -5.51 14.14
C LEU A 90 -5.36 -5.55 13.07
N LYS A 91 -4.18 -6.10 13.41
CA LYS A 91 -3.10 -6.34 12.45
C LYS A 91 -3.53 -7.32 11.37
N LEU A 92 -4.15 -8.45 11.74
CA LEU A 92 -4.70 -9.41 10.77
C LEU A 92 -5.79 -8.77 9.89
N LYS A 93 -6.66 -7.93 10.47
CA LYS A 93 -7.67 -7.16 9.73
C LYS A 93 -7.01 -6.27 8.69
N LEU A 94 -6.00 -5.46 9.06
CA LEU A 94 -5.26 -4.63 8.12
C LEU A 94 -4.61 -5.46 7.00
N LEU A 95 -3.88 -6.53 7.36
CA LEU A 95 -3.21 -7.41 6.40
C LEU A 95 -4.21 -8.07 5.44
N SER A 96 -5.39 -8.47 5.93
CA SER A 96 -6.45 -9.04 5.11
C SER A 96 -7.00 -8.04 4.09
N VAL A 97 -7.20 -6.78 4.50
CA VAL A 97 -7.72 -5.72 3.61
C VAL A 97 -6.72 -5.38 2.51
N VAL A 98 -5.43 -5.33 2.83
CA VAL A 98 -4.41 -4.98 1.83
C VAL A 98 -3.95 -6.18 1.00
N SER A 99 -4.33 -7.40 1.39
CA SER A 99 -4.05 -8.60 0.62
C SER A 99 -4.72 -8.52 -0.76
N GLY A 100 -3.99 -8.89 -1.82
CA GLY A 100 -4.51 -8.87 -3.19
C GLY A 100 -4.56 -7.49 -3.86
N LEU A 101 -4.29 -6.38 -3.16
CA LEU A 101 -4.33 -5.03 -3.76
C LEU A 101 -3.08 -4.69 -4.61
N ASN A 102 -2.20 -5.65 -4.87
CA ASN A 102 -0.93 -5.47 -5.60
C ASN A 102 -0.15 -4.22 -5.14
N ARG A 103 0.10 -4.12 -3.83
CA ARG A 103 0.77 -2.98 -3.17
C ARG A 103 0.05 -1.63 -3.29
N GLY A 104 -1.21 -1.63 -3.67
CA GLY A 104 -2.03 -0.44 -3.89
C GLY A 104 -2.29 -0.12 -5.37
N LEU A 105 -1.65 -0.82 -6.31
CA LEU A 105 -1.89 -0.63 -7.75
C LEU A 105 -3.29 -1.08 -8.19
N ALA A 106 -3.87 -2.08 -7.52
CA ALA A 106 -5.21 -2.58 -7.82
C ALA A 106 -6.28 -1.98 -6.88
N ALA A 107 -5.90 -1.09 -5.96
CA ALA A 107 -6.82 -0.57 -4.94
C ALA A 107 -7.82 0.44 -5.52
N SER A 108 -9.10 0.19 -5.29
CA SER A 108 -10.17 1.18 -5.52
C SER A 108 -10.16 2.27 -4.45
N GLU A 109 -11.00 3.29 -4.61
CA GLU A 109 -11.19 4.30 -3.56
C GLU A 109 -11.78 3.69 -2.28
N ASP A 110 -12.73 2.76 -2.43
CA ASP A 110 -13.32 2.02 -1.30
C ASP A 110 -12.27 1.16 -0.58
N ASP A 111 -11.38 0.50 -1.33
CA ASP A 111 -10.31 -0.30 -0.72
C ASP A 111 -9.31 0.59 0.04
N GLN A 112 -9.02 1.78 -0.50
CA GLN A 112 -8.18 2.76 0.19
C GLN A 112 -8.80 3.24 1.50
N GLN A 113 -10.11 3.49 1.51
CA GLN A 113 -10.84 3.88 2.73
C GLN A 113 -10.85 2.74 3.76
N LYS A 114 -11.07 1.49 3.33
CA LYS A 114 -11.01 0.32 4.23
C LYS A 114 -9.62 0.12 4.82
N ALA A 115 -8.58 0.25 4.00
CA ALA A 115 -7.19 0.13 4.45
C ALA A 115 -6.83 1.24 5.45
N ASP A 116 -7.28 2.47 5.18
CA ASP A 116 -7.09 3.62 6.08
C ASP A 116 -7.81 3.44 7.42
N ALA A 117 -9.05 2.97 7.40
CA ALA A 117 -9.82 2.67 8.62
C ALA A 117 -9.15 1.57 9.45
N ALA A 118 -8.75 0.45 8.81
CA ALA A 118 -8.07 -0.64 9.50
C ALA A 118 -6.71 -0.21 10.07
N ALA A 119 -5.97 0.66 9.36
CA ALA A 119 -4.72 1.24 9.86
C ALA A 119 -4.97 2.15 11.07
N LYS A 120 -6.00 3.01 11.03
CA LYS A 120 -6.37 3.87 12.16
C LYS A 120 -6.76 3.09 13.41
N ASP A 121 -7.51 2.00 13.24
CA ASP A 121 -7.85 1.10 14.36
C ASP A 121 -6.57 0.54 15.01
N LEU A 122 -5.60 0.10 14.18
CA LEU A 122 -4.32 -0.43 14.64
C LEU A 122 -3.44 0.65 15.31
N GLU A 123 -3.36 1.84 14.70
CA GLU A 123 -2.65 3.01 15.24
C GLU A 123 -3.21 3.40 16.62
N ALA A 124 -4.54 3.44 16.77
CA ALA A 124 -5.21 3.75 18.03
C ALA A 124 -4.93 2.70 19.13
N ALA A 125 -4.89 1.41 18.77
CA ALA A 125 -4.60 0.33 19.71
C ALA A 125 -3.11 0.22 20.07
N GLY A 126 -2.21 0.58 19.15
CA GLY A 126 -0.76 0.55 19.36
C GLY A 126 -0.22 1.70 20.22
N GLY A 127 -0.98 2.80 20.32
CA GLY A 127 -0.59 3.98 21.11
C GLY A 127 0.43 4.86 20.40
N LEU A 128 0.96 5.85 21.14
CA LEU A 128 1.91 6.82 20.59
C LEU A 128 3.29 6.20 20.36
N VAL A 129 3.80 6.29 19.14
CA VAL A 129 5.15 5.84 18.79
C VAL A 129 6.21 6.83 19.30
N ASP A 130 7.22 6.30 19.98
CA ASP A 130 8.38 7.05 20.47
C ASP A 130 9.69 6.40 19.99
N LEU A 131 10.10 6.77 18.78
CA LEU A 131 11.34 6.30 18.15
C LEU A 131 12.58 6.74 18.91
N SER A 132 12.52 7.73 19.82
CA SER A 132 13.71 8.08 20.61
C SER A 132 14.20 6.91 21.48
N LYS A 133 13.29 6.01 21.86
CA LYS A 133 13.56 4.79 22.63
C LYS A 133 13.59 3.54 21.76
N ASP A 134 12.77 3.53 20.71
CA ASP A 134 12.51 2.36 19.88
C ASP A 134 13.14 2.44 18.48
N ILE A 135 14.11 3.34 18.25
CA ILE A 135 14.74 3.51 16.93
C ILE A 135 15.35 2.20 16.42
N ASP A 136 15.87 1.37 17.31
CA ASP A 136 16.48 0.08 16.97
C ASP A 136 15.48 -0.91 16.34
N LYS A 137 14.19 -0.77 16.64
CA LYS A 137 13.13 -1.59 16.01
C LYS A 137 12.97 -1.27 14.52
N LEU A 138 13.48 -0.14 14.03
CA LEU A 138 13.49 0.16 12.60
C LEU A 138 14.55 -0.62 11.83
N GLN A 139 15.55 -1.20 12.52
CA GLN A 139 16.67 -1.90 11.88
C GLN A 139 16.17 -3.06 11.01
N GLY A 140 16.71 -3.16 9.79
CA GLY A 140 16.50 -4.31 8.92
C GLY A 140 15.92 -3.96 7.56
N ARG A 141 15.36 -4.97 6.90
CA ARG A 141 14.81 -4.86 5.55
C ARG A 141 13.29 -4.99 5.60
N TRP A 142 12.61 -3.88 5.32
CA TRP A 142 11.16 -3.78 5.34
C TRP A 142 10.59 -3.95 3.94
N LYS A 143 9.68 -4.92 3.76
CA LYS A 143 8.96 -5.12 2.50
C LYS A 143 7.67 -4.31 2.51
N LEU A 144 7.48 -3.48 1.49
CA LEU A 144 6.23 -2.73 1.29
C LEU A 144 5.15 -3.68 0.79
N ILE A 145 4.07 -3.80 1.54
CA ILE A 145 2.90 -4.62 1.15
C ILE A 145 1.74 -3.78 0.65
N TYR A 146 1.69 -2.49 1.01
CA TYR A 146 0.65 -1.57 0.57
C TYR A 146 1.11 -0.11 0.63
N SER A 147 0.78 0.67 -0.40
CA SER A 147 0.90 2.13 -0.40
C SER A 147 -0.31 2.76 -1.09
N SER A 148 -0.98 3.68 -0.42
CA SER A 148 -2.07 4.46 -1.02
C SER A 148 -1.58 5.42 -2.11
N ALA A 149 -0.27 5.70 -2.20
CA ALA A 149 0.26 6.57 -3.25
C ALA A 149 0.27 5.89 -4.64
N PHE A 150 0.27 4.56 -4.69
CA PHE A 150 0.30 3.81 -5.96
C PHE A 150 -1.06 3.69 -6.64
N SER A 151 -2.16 3.92 -5.92
CA SER A 151 -3.51 3.97 -6.50
C SER A 151 -3.73 5.24 -7.33
N SER A 152 -3.08 6.34 -6.95
CA SER A 152 -3.27 7.67 -7.53
C SER A 152 -2.27 7.94 -8.64
N ARG A 153 -2.64 7.60 -9.88
CA ARG A 153 -2.15 8.22 -11.12
C ARG A 153 -0.61 8.19 -11.30
N THR A 154 -0.06 7.12 -11.89
CA THR A 154 1.13 7.12 -12.80
C THR A 154 1.78 5.73 -12.93
N LEU A 155 1.58 4.82 -11.98
CA LEU A 155 2.29 3.51 -11.95
C LEU A 155 1.41 2.27 -12.16
N GLY A 156 0.12 2.44 -12.48
CA GLY A 156 -0.75 1.30 -12.83
C GLY A 156 -2.05 1.15 -12.02
N GLY A 157 -2.52 2.21 -11.34
CA GLY A 157 -3.90 2.30 -10.88
C GLY A 157 -4.88 2.00 -12.01
N SER A 158 -5.66 0.94 -11.88
CA SER A 158 -6.46 0.37 -12.97
C SER A 158 -7.46 1.36 -13.57
N ARG A 159 -7.38 1.54 -14.90
CA ARG A 159 -8.57 1.65 -15.74
C ARG A 159 -8.54 0.48 -16.71
N PRO A 160 -9.56 -0.39 -16.73
CA PRO A 160 -9.73 -1.38 -17.79
C PRO A 160 -9.85 -0.64 -19.13
N GLY A 161 -8.84 -0.77 -19.98
CA GLY A 161 -8.79 -0.13 -21.29
C GLY A 161 -7.48 -0.46 -22.01
N PRO A 162 -7.48 -0.51 -23.36
CA PRO A 162 -6.26 -0.78 -24.12
C PRO A 162 -5.19 0.29 -23.81
N PRO A 163 -3.91 -0.08 -23.67
CA PRO A 163 -2.85 0.86 -23.33
C PRO A 163 -2.59 1.83 -24.49
N THR A 164 -3.27 2.97 -24.51
CA THR A 164 -2.96 4.07 -25.44
C THR A 164 -1.81 4.89 -24.89
N GLY A 165 -0.57 4.44 -25.11
CA GLY A 165 0.60 5.34 -25.07
C GLY A 165 1.94 4.78 -24.62
N ARG A 166 2.03 3.57 -24.03
CA ARG A 166 3.31 2.96 -23.67
C ARG A 166 3.53 1.69 -24.47
N LEU A 167 4.53 1.71 -25.35
CA LEU A 167 4.86 0.59 -26.25
C LEU A 167 5.34 -0.65 -25.46
N LEU A 168 5.81 -0.47 -24.22
CA LEU A 168 6.27 -1.53 -23.32
C LEU A 168 5.71 -1.34 -21.90
N PRO A 169 5.11 -2.38 -21.29
CA PRO A 169 4.64 -2.31 -19.91
C PRO A 169 5.84 -2.34 -18.95
N ILE A 170 5.94 -1.33 -18.07
CA ILE A 170 6.82 -1.37 -16.90
C ILE A 170 5.99 -1.93 -15.76
N THR A 171 6.42 -3.05 -15.20
CA THR A 171 5.76 -3.68 -14.06
C THR A 171 6.56 -3.42 -12.78
N LEU A 172 5.85 -3.09 -11.71
CA LEU A 172 6.44 -2.89 -10.39
C LEU A 172 6.62 -4.26 -9.72
N GLY A 173 7.87 -4.64 -9.48
CA GLY A 173 8.27 -5.79 -8.68
C GLY A 173 8.15 -5.51 -7.18
N GLN A 174 8.98 -6.16 -6.37
CA GLN A 174 9.00 -5.89 -4.93
C GLN A 174 9.58 -4.51 -4.61
N VAL A 175 9.08 -3.92 -3.53
CA VAL A 175 9.60 -2.66 -2.99
C VAL A 175 10.05 -2.93 -1.57
N PHE A 176 11.30 -2.59 -1.28
CA PHE A 176 11.91 -2.75 0.03
C PHE A 176 12.46 -1.43 0.54
N GLN A 177 12.55 -1.31 1.85
CA GLN A 177 13.27 -0.26 2.55
C GLN A 177 14.29 -0.91 3.47
N ARG A 178 15.58 -0.78 3.15
CA ARG A 178 16.65 -1.19 4.07
C ARG A 178 16.97 -0.01 4.97
N ILE A 179 16.97 -0.25 6.26
CA ILE A 179 17.25 0.77 7.26
C ILE A 179 18.39 0.27 8.14
N ASP A 180 19.43 1.09 8.24
CA ASP A 180 20.52 0.90 9.19
C ASP A 180 20.58 2.09 10.14
N VAL A 181 20.19 1.84 11.39
CA VAL A 181 20.09 2.82 12.46
C VAL A 181 21.45 3.33 12.91
N LEU A 182 22.50 2.52 12.79
CA LEU A 182 23.87 2.87 13.21
C LEU A 182 24.49 3.85 12.22
N SER A 183 24.43 3.55 10.93
CA SER A 183 24.98 4.40 9.85
C SER A 183 24.01 5.49 9.37
N LYS A 184 22.78 5.48 9.87
CA LYS A 184 21.66 6.32 9.44
C LYS A 184 21.31 6.14 7.96
N ASP A 185 21.53 4.95 7.41
CA ASP A 185 21.20 4.63 6.03
C ASP A 185 19.72 4.28 5.88
N PHE A 186 19.12 4.77 4.79
CA PHE A 186 17.75 4.49 4.39
C PHE A 186 17.69 4.29 2.88
N ASP A 187 17.68 3.04 2.45
CA ASP A 187 17.68 2.68 1.03
C ASP A 187 16.29 2.23 0.60
N ASN A 188 15.69 2.99 -0.32
CA ASN A 188 14.48 2.55 -1.01
C ASN A 188 14.89 1.74 -2.24
N ILE A 189 14.57 0.44 -2.22
CA ILE A 189 14.96 -0.53 -3.24
C ILE A 189 13.71 -0.96 -3.98
N VAL A 190 13.66 -0.69 -5.27
CA VAL A 190 12.54 -1.03 -6.15
C VAL A 190 13.02 -2.00 -7.20
N GLU A 191 12.36 -3.15 -7.28
CA GLU A 191 12.49 -4.07 -8.40
C GLU A 191 11.48 -3.67 -9.48
N LEU A 192 11.96 -3.60 -10.72
CA LEU A 192 11.18 -3.24 -11.89
C LEU A 192 11.41 -4.31 -12.95
N GLU A 193 10.35 -4.72 -13.62
CA GLU A 193 10.45 -5.58 -14.79
C GLU A 193 9.97 -4.79 -16.00
N LEU A 194 10.90 -4.59 -16.94
CA LEU A 194 10.68 -3.90 -18.19
C LEU A 194 10.21 -4.93 -19.23
N GLY A 195 8.94 -4.87 -19.61
CA GLY A 195 8.41 -5.70 -20.69
C GLY A 195 9.17 -5.43 -21.98
N ALA A 196 9.34 -6.47 -22.79
CA ALA A 196 10.03 -6.39 -24.08
C ALA A 196 9.09 -6.86 -25.20
N PRO A 197 9.22 -6.32 -26.43
CA PRO A 197 8.41 -6.79 -27.55
C PRO A 197 8.86 -8.20 -27.91
N TRP A 198 7.91 -9.09 -28.26
CA TRP A 198 8.23 -10.43 -28.74
C TRP A 198 9.23 -10.35 -29.93
N PRO A 199 10.32 -11.13 -29.94
CA PRO A 199 10.66 -12.28 -29.09
C PRO A 199 11.64 -11.98 -27.92
N LEU A 200 11.84 -10.71 -27.56
CA LEU A 200 12.78 -10.33 -26.51
C LEU A 200 12.24 -10.71 -25.12
N GLN A 201 13.14 -11.13 -24.23
CA GLN A 201 12.80 -11.40 -22.84
C GLN A 201 12.68 -10.09 -22.05
N PRO A 202 11.77 -10.00 -21.06
CA PRO A 202 11.72 -8.89 -20.13
C PRO A 202 13.06 -8.68 -19.41
N VAL A 203 13.37 -7.43 -19.09
CA VAL A 203 14.59 -7.06 -18.36
C VAL A 203 14.24 -6.70 -16.93
N GLU A 204 14.85 -7.39 -15.99
CA GLU A 204 14.73 -7.09 -14.56
C GLU A 204 15.77 -6.05 -14.14
N VAL A 205 15.32 -5.03 -13.42
CA VAL A 205 16.14 -3.92 -12.96
C VAL A 205 15.83 -3.66 -11.49
N THR A 206 16.87 -3.54 -10.67
CA THR A 206 16.76 -3.07 -9.30
C THR A 206 17.29 -1.64 -9.20
N ALA A 207 16.41 -0.70 -8.89
CA ALA A 207 16.79 0.68 -8.58
C ALA A 207 16.86 0.86 -7.06
N THR A 208 18.01 1.29 -6.57
CA THR A 208 18.23 1.63 -5.16
C THR A 208 18.43 3.13 -5.05
N LEU A 209 17.53 3.80 -4.33
CA LEU A 209 17.66 5.19 -3.94
C LEU A 209 18.21 5.22 -2.51
N ALA A 210 19.47 5.58 -2.38
CA ALA A 210 20.14 5.71 -1.10
C ALA A 210 19.83 7.07 -0.46
N HIS A 211 19.47 7.04 0.82
CA HIS A 211 19.21 8.23 1.62
C HIS A 211 19.89 8.10 2.97
N LYS A 212 20.17 9.25 3.58
CA LYS A 212 20.39 9.35 5.03
C LYS A 212 19.08 9.70 5.72
N PHE A 213 18.91 9.25 6.95
CA PHE A 213 17.74 9.62 7.74
C PHE A 213 18.08 10.25 9.08
N GLU A 214 17.23 11.17 9.50
CA GLU A 214 17.31 11.87 10.77
C GLU A 214 15.95 11.81 11.47
N LEU A 215 15.97 11.59 12.79
CA LEU A 215 14.76 11.60 13.62
C LEU A 215 14.43 13.06 13.99
N ILE A 216 13.20 13.48 13.70
CA ILE A 216 12.64 14.78 14.07
C ILE A 216 11.49 14.54 15.06
N GLY A 217 11.64 15.04 16.30
CA GLY A 217 10.66 14.80 17.35
C GLY A 217 10.65 13.33 17.80
N SER A 218 9.47 12.77 18.09
CA SER A 218 9.34 11.40 18.61
C SER A 218 9.06 10.34 17.53
N ALA A 219 8.41 10.70 16.42
CA ALA A 219 7.93 9.72 15.43
C ALA A 219 8.21 10.08 13.97
N LYS A 220 8.67 11.31 13.68
CA LYS A 220 8.87 11.80 12.32
C LYS A 220 10.31 11.56 11.87
N ILE A 221 10.47 11.04 10.65
CA ILE A 221 11.76 10.79 10.02
C ILE A 221 11.88 11.70 8.81
N LYS A 222 13.00 12.41 8.73
CA LYS A 222 13.43 13.11 7.53
C LYS A 222 14.47 12.29 6.81
N ILE A 223 14.29 12.11 5.51
CA ILE A 223 15.25 11.45 4.62
C ILE A 223 15.88 12.48 3.69
N THR A 224 17.18 12.34 3.44
CA THR A 224 17.96 13.17 2.53
C THR A 224 18.61 12.26 1.51
N PHE A 225 18.27 12.46 0.24
CA PHE A 225 18.78 11.68 -0.89
C PHE A 225 20.28 11.86 -1.05
N GLU A 226 20.98 10.76 -1.29
CA GLU A 226 22.42 10.77 -1.63
C GLU A 226 22.63 10.41 -3.10
N LYS A 227 22.17 9.23 -3.52
CA LYS A 227 22.41 8.72 -4.88
C LYS A 227 21.38 7.70 -5.32
N THR A 228 21.29 7.49 -6.63
CA THR A 228 20.54 6.39 -7.22
C THR A 228 21.51 5.41 -7.86
N THR A 229 21.39 4.13 -7.52
CA THR A 229 22.12 3.04 -8.17
C THR A 229 21.13 2.15 -8.89
N VAL A 230 21.36 1.89 -10.16
CA VAL A 230 20.54 0.98 -10.97
C VAL A 230 21.36 -0.25 -11.30
N LYS A 231 20.84 -1.42 -10.95
CA LYS A 231 21.45 -2.73 -11.23
C LYS A 231 20.52 -3.49 -12.17
N THR A 232 21.09 -4.13 -13.18
CA THR A 232 20.33 -5.07 -14.01
C THR A 232 20.44 -6.46 -13.40
N THR A 233 19.34 -7.20 -13.38
CA THR A 233 19.24 -8.55 -12.81
C THR A 233 19.00 -9.57 -13.94
N GLY A 234 19.22 -10.86 -13.69
CA GLY A 234 19.05 -11.92 -14.68
C GLY A 234 20.21 -12.03 -15.67
N ASN A 235 19.92 -12.23 -16.96
CA ASN A 235 20.94 -12.45 -18.01
C ASN A 235 21.89 -11.24 -18.24
N LEU A 236 21.53 -10.07 -17.70
CA LEU A 236 22.31 -8.84 -17.79
C LEU A 236 22.98 -8.47 -16.45
N SER A 237 23.03 -9.39 -15.48
CA SER A 237 23.70 -9.18 -14.18
C SER A 237 25.20 -8.94 -14.27
N GLN A 238 25.80 -9.23 -15.43
CA GLN A 238 27.22 -8.98 -15.71
C GLN A 238 27.52 -7.49 -15.95
N LEU A 239 26.50 -6.66 -16.19
CA LEU A 239 26.69 -5.23 -16.39
C LEU A 239 26.98 -4.53 -15.06
N PRO A 240 27.98 -3.63 -15.00
CA PRO A 240 28.30 -2.91 -13.78
C PRO A 240 27.11 -2.03 -13.36
N PRO A 241 26.84 -1.89 -12.04
CA PRO A 241 25.83 -0.97 -11.54
C PRO A 241 26.06 0.45 -12.08
N LEU A 242 25.02 1.07 -12.61
CA LEU A 242 25.07 2.45 -13.06
C LEU A 242 24.70 3.36 -11.90
N GLU A 243 25.64 4.19 -11.48
CA GLU A 243 25.36 5.27 -10.53
C GLU A 243 24.85 6.48 -11.30
N VAL A 244 23.61 6.88 -11.03
CA VAL A 244 23.03 8.09 -11.58
C VAL A 244 22.95 9.11 -10.46
N PRO A 245 23.60 10.28 -10.60
CA PRO A 245 23.58 11.33 -9.56
C PRO A 245 22.19 11.97 -9.39
N ARG A 246 21.20 11.56 -10.20
CA ARG A 246 19.84 12.08 -10.20
C ARG A 246 18.84 10.92 -10.25
N ILE A 247 17.77 11.06 -9.47
CA ILE A 247 16.61 10.15 -9.52
C ILE A 247 16.06 10.20 -10.96
N PRO A 248 15.88 9.04 -11.63
CA PRO A 248 15.25 8.97 -12.94
C PRO A 248 13.91 9.70 -12.93
N ASP A 249 13.58 10.46 -13.98
CA ASP A 249 12.36 11.29 -14.01
C ASP A 249 11.08 10.48 -13.76
N ALA A 250 11.08 9.19 -14.10
CA ALA A 250 9.97 8.26 -13.85
C ALA A 250 9.72 7.92 -12.36
N LEU A 251 10.72 8.14 -11.50
CA LEU A 251 10.65 7.87 -10.05
C LEU A 251 10.69 9.14 -9.21
N ARG A 252 10.72 10.33 -9.84
CA ARG A 252 10.81 11.61 -9.14
C ARG A 252 9.45 11.97 -8.51
N PRO A 253 9.38 12.24 -7.20
CA PRO A 253 8.21 12.85 -6.59
C PRO A 253 8.00 14.28 -7.13
N PRO A 254 6.76 14.75 -7.29
CA PRO A 254 6.48 16.08 -7.84
C PRO A 254 6.90 17.26 -6.96
N SER A 255 7.31 17.04 -5.70
CA SER A 255 7.80 18.06 -4.77
C SER A 255 9.34 18.05 -4.62
N ASN A 256 9.88 19.23 -4.30
CA ASN A 256 11.27 19.71 -4.36
C ASN A 256 12.41 18.75 -3.86
N THR A 257 13.28 18.36 -4.81
CA THR A 257 14.78 18.32 -4.84
C THR A 257 15.64 17.54 -3.82
N GLY A 258 15.14 16.47 -3.20
CA GLY A 258 16.03 15.45 -2.61
C GLY A 258 15.98 15.31 -1.09
N SER A 259 14.92 15.79 -0.45
CA SER A 259 14.57 15.38 0.91
C SER A 259 13.09 15.04 1.00
N GLY A 260 12.73 14.09 1.86
CA GLY A 260 11.36 13.71 2.14
C GLY A 260 11.12 13.56 3.64
N GLU A 261 9.88 13.67 4.08
CA GLU A 261 9.49 13.46 5.47
C GLU A 261 8.35 12.46 5.55
N PHE A 262 8.37 11.62 6.57
CA PHE A 262 7.27 10.73 6.90
C PHE A 262 7.22 10.49 8.41
N GLU A 263 6.07 10.06 8.91
CA GLU A 263 5.84 9.75 10.31
C GLU A 263 5.60 8.25 10.47
N VAL A 264 6.19 7.65 11.50
CA VAL A 264 5.92 6.26 11.89
C VAL A 264 4.78 6.26 12.91
N THR A 265 3.61 5.78 12.49
CA THR A 265 2.38 5.81 13.30
C THR A 265 2.11 4.50 14.03
N TYR A 266 2.76 3.41 13.60
CA TYR A 266 2.75 2.13 14.30
C TYR A 266 4.05 1.38 14.04
N LEU A 267 4.60 0.74 15.05
CA LEU A 267 5.81 -0.08 14.96
C LEU A 267 5.79 -1.21 15.98
N ASP A 268 5.91 -2.45 15.50
CA ASP A 268 6.16 -3.64 16.32
C ASP A 268 7.39 -4.41 15.79
N ALA A 269 7.53 -5.68 16.16
CA ALA A 269 8.69 -6.51 15.79
C ALA A 269 8.77 -6.84 14.28
N ASP A 270 7.65 -6.85 13.57
CA ASP A 270 7.55 -7.37 12.20
C ASP A 270 6.64 -6.56 11.29
N THR A 271 6.04 -5.48 11.77
CA THR A 271 5.10 -4.62 11.05
C THR A 271 5.31 -3.16 11.41
N ARG A 272 5.23 -2.32 10.38
CA ARG A 272 5.39 -0.89 10.49
C ARG A 272 4.39 -0.18 9.59
N VAL A 273 3.73 0.83 10.14
CA VAL A 273 2.84 1.72 9.41
C VAL A 273 3.44 3.12 9.41
N THR A 274 3.44 3.76 8.26
CA THR A 274 3.93 5.13 8.12
C THR A 274 2.94 6.00 7.35
N ARG A 275 2.93 7.29 7.67
CA ARG A 275 2.19 8.34 6.96
C ARG A 275 3.18 9.28 6.29
N GLY A 276 3.09 9.47 4.99
CA GLY A 276 3.91 10.47 4.28
C GLY A 276 3.43 11.91 4.51
N ASP A 277 4.14 12.88 3.92
CA ASP A 277 3.83 14.31 3.96
C ASP A 277 2.39 14.66 3.52
N ARG A 278 1.86 13.90 2.56
CA ARG A 278 0.49 14.02 2.05
C ARG A 278 -0.48 13.04 2.71
N SER A 279 -0.15 12.56 3.91
CA SER A 279 -0.92 11.55 4.66
C SER A 279 -1.10 10.22 3.91
N GLU A 280 -0.21 9.91 2.97
CA GLU A 280 -0.17 8.63 2.25
C GLU A 280 0.09 7.48 3.23
N LEU A 281 -0.78 6.47 3.21
CA LEU A 281 -0.65 5.28 4.04
C LEU A 281 0.36 4.33 3.38
N ARG A 282 1.35 3.88 4.15
CA ARG A 282 2.27 2.82 3.73
C ARG A 282 2.37 1.77 4.83
N VAL A 283 2.23 0.51 4.44
CA VAL A 283 2.30 -0.64 5.34
C VAL A 283 3.46 -1.53 4.94
N PHE A 284 4.31 -1.86 5.91
CA PHE A 284 5.49 -2.67 5.74
C PHE A 284 5.48 -3.87 6.68
N VAL A 285 6.11 -4.95 6.22
CA VAL A 285 6.44 -6.11 7.03
C VAL A 285 7.95 -6.36 7.01
N LEU A 286 8.52 -6.83 8.11
CA LEU A 286 9.93 -7.18 8.16
C LEU A 286 10.18 -8.42 7.29
N SER A 287 11.28 -8.42 6.52
CA SER A 287 11.63 -9.46 5.55
C SER A 287 12.96 -10.14 5.85
#